data_AF-A0ABD1FCT2-F1
#
_entry.id   AF-A0ABD1FCT2-F1
#
_cell.length_a   1.000
_cell.length_b   1.000
_cell.length_c   1.000
_cell.angle_alpha   90.00
_cell.angle_beta   90.00
_cell.angle_gamma   90.00
#
_symmetry.space_group_name_H-M   'P 1'
#
loop_
_entity.id
_entity.type
_entity.pdbx_description
1 polymer ?
#
loop_
_entity_poly.entity_id
_entity_poly.type
_entity_poly.pdbx_seq_one_letter_code
_entity_poly.pdbx_strand_id
1 'polypeptide(L)'
;MVRRSNLSRSSENVFNIKKAKQEVFKLGISGFDPIKKEDAKIQQLIKLGAKPPKRKGMNYKDFQIENKKKKNIISDRQKNQQIGKNSIGKSIAKGKSFDRKRRKEGILDIYGKLVHKNKKQLKQKK
;
A
#
# COMPACT_ATOMS: atom_id res chain seq x y z
N MET A 1 -21.44 53.19 3.05
CA MET A 1 -20.19 52.46 3.36
C MET A 1 -20.05 51.28 2.41
N VAL A 2 -19.09 51.36 1.47
CA VAL A 2 -18.85 50.34 0.44
C VAL A 2 -17.98 49.23 1.04
N ARG A 3 -18.54 48.02 1.24
CA ARG A 3 -17.72 46.84 1.55
C ARG A 3 -17.10 46.33 0.25
N ARG A 4 -15.82 46.63 0.09
CA ARG A 4 -14.96 46.19 -1.02
C ARG A 4 -15.03 44.66 -1.17
N SER A 5 -15.36 44.22 -2.38
CA SER A 5 -15.22 42.86 -2.86
C SER A 5 -13.73 42.54 -3.04
N ASN A 6 -13.18 41.66 -2.21
CA ASN A 6 -11.83 41.13 -2.44
C ASN A 6 -11.92 39.95 -3.41
N LEU A 7 -11.91 40.26 -4.71
CA LEU A 7 -11.62 39.30 -5.76
C LEU A 7 -10.10 39.25 -5.96
N SER A 8 -9.41 38.33 -5.28
CA SER A 8 -8.01 38.02 -5.60
C SER A 8 -7.97 36.92 -6.66
N ARG A 9 -7.89 37.32 -7.93
CA ARG A 9 -7.49 36.45 -9.04
C ARG A 9 -5.96 36.50 -9.12
N SER A 10 -5.27 35.42 -8.76
CA SER A 10 -3.92 35.12 -9.29
C SER A 10 -3.36 33.77 -8.83
N SER A 11 -2.64 33.16 -9.77
CA SER A 11 -1.79 31.96 -9.73
C SER A 11 -2.48 30.59 -9.71
N GLU A 12 -3.01 30.18 -10.86
CA GLU A 12 -3.55 28.82 -11.10
C GLU A 12 -2.47 27.70 -11.11
N ASN A 13 -1.17 27.99 -10.94
CA ASN A 13 -0.09 26.99 -11.04
C ASN A 13 0.95 26.97 -9.89
N VAL A 14 0.69 27.61 -8.75
CA VAL A 14 1.61 27.54 -7.58
C VAL A 14 1.06 26.55 -6.56
N PHE A 15 1.85 25.51 -6.24
CA PHE A 15 1.49 24.50 -5.24
C PHE A 15 1.36 25.16 -3.85
N ASN A 16 0.13 25.43 -3.44
CA ASN A 16 -0.16 26.06 -2.16
C ASN A 16 -0.23 24.99 -1.06
N ILE A 17 0.81 24.93 -0.23
CA ILE A 17 0.94 23.97 0.88
C ILE A 17 -0.27 24.04 1.83
N LYS A 18 -0.88 25.23 2.03
CA LYS A 18 -2.08 25.36 2.88
C LYS A 18 -3.29 24.65 2.26
N LYS A 19 -3.49 24.77 0.94
CA LYS A 19 -4.54 24.03 0.22
C LYS A 19 -4.26 22.53 0.24
N ALA A 20 -3.02 22.11 -0.03
CA ALA A 20 -2.65 20.69 0.00
C ALA A 20 -2.87 20.05 1.39
N LYS A 21 -2.54 20.76 2.48
CA LYS A 21 -2.84 20.30 3.85
C LYS A 21 -4.34 20.15 4.10
N GLN A 22 -5.13 21.11 3.65
CA GLN A 22 -6.59 21.05 3.75
C GLN A 22 -7.18 19.93 2.90
N GLU A 23 -6.63 19.66 1.71
CA GLU A 23 -7.03 18.56 0.85
C GLU A 23 -6.66 17.19 1.46
N VAL A 24 -5.49 17.03 2.06
CA VAL A 24 -5.11 15.81 2.79
C VAL A 24 -5.99 15.60 4.02
N PHE A 25 -6.27 16.67 4.78
CA PHE A 25 -7.19 16.62 5.91
C PHE A 25 -8.62 16.30 5.47
N LYS A 26 -9.09 16.91 4.38
CA LYS A 26 -10.38 16.65 3.76
C LYS A 26 -10.43 15.23 3.23
N LEU A 27 -9.40 14.69 2.60
CA LEU A 27 -9.29 13.28 2.20
C LEU A 27 -9.28 12.34 3.42
N GLY A 28 -8.66 12.76 4.53
CA GLY A 28 -8.68 12.05 5.81
C GLY A 28 -10.02 12.13 6.55
N ILE A 29 -10.88 13.10 6.25
CA ILE A 29 -12.23 13.24 6.83
C ILE A 29 -13.30 12.68 5.89
N SER A 30 -13.28 13.05 4.62
CA SER A 30 -14.17 12.61 3.55
C SER A 30 -13.87 11.18 3.06
N GLY A 31 -12.69 10.64 3.38
CA GLY A 31 -12.37 9.21 3.20
C GLY A 31 -13.07 8.30 4.21
N PHE A 32 -13.65 8.88 5.26
CA PHE A 32 -14.55 8.19 6.18
C PHE A 32 -15.95 8.75 6.02
N ASP A 33 -16.73 8.17 5.09
CA ASP A 33 -18.19 8.23 5.19
C ASP A 33 -18.59 7.96 6.65
N PRO A 34 -19.56 8.66 7.24
CA PRO A 34 -19.90 8.49 8.66
C PRO A 34 -20.18 7.02 9.02
N ILE A 35 -20.79 6.27 8.09
CA ILE A 35 -21.00 4.82 8.19
C ILE A 35 -19.66 4.06 8.27
N LYS A 36 -18.69 4.40 7.40
CA LYS A 36 -17.35 3.79 7.42
C LYS A 36 -16.55 4.15 8.68
N LYS A 37 -16.79 5.33 9.27
CA LYS A 37 -16.18 5.75 10.54
C LYS A 37 -16.66 4.90 11.71
N GLU A 38 -17.96 4.63 11.76
CA GLU A 38 -18.56 3.74 12.78
C GLU A 38 -18.03 2.32 12.65
N ASP A 39 -18.00 1.78 11.43
CA ASP A 39 -17.44 0.44 11.16
C ASP A 39 -15.97 0.34 11.59
N ALA A 40 -15.15 1.36 11.28
CA ALA A 40 -13.75 1.39 11.68
C ALA A 40 -13.59 1.43 13.22
N LYS A 41 -14.45 2.19 13.91
CA LYS A 41 -14.45 2.26 15.38
C LYS A 41 -14.87 0.92 16.00
N ILE A 42 -15.89 0.27 15.45
CA ILE A 42 -16.32 -1.08 15.88
C ILE A 42 -15.17 -2.09 15.68
N GLN A 43 -14.50 -2.07 14.53
CA GLN A 43 -13.35 -2.94 14.28
C GLN A 43 -12.19 -2.71 15.25
N GLN A 44 -11.90 -1.43 15.57
CA GLN A 44 -10.90 -1.08 16.57
C GLN A 44 -11.27 -1.64 17.95
N LEU A 45 -12.52 -1.47 18.38
CA LEU A 45 -13.00 -2.02 19.65
C LEU A 45 -12.90 -3.54 19.69
N ILE A 46 -13.27 -4.23 18.61
CA ILE A 46 -13.12 -5.70 18.50
C ILE A 46 -11.65 -6.10 18.62
N LYS A 47 -10.73 -5.37 17.98
CA LYS A 47 -9.28 -5.62 18.10
C LYS A 47 -8.76 -5.43 19.52
N LEU A 48 -9.38 -4.54 20.30
CA LEU A 48 -9.10 -4.33 21.72
C LEU A 48 -9.80 -5.36 22.65
N GLY A 49 -10.52 -6.33 22.08
CA GLY A 49 -11.18 -7.41 22.82
C GLY A 49 -12.66 -7.18 23.11
N ALA A 50 -13.28 -6.12 22.57
CA ALA A 50 -14.72 -5.94 22.69
C ALA A 50 -15.50 -7.02 21.91
N LYS A 51 -16.68 -7.39 22.42
CA LYS A 51 -17.55 -8.36 21.75
C LYS A 51 -18.13 -7.77 20.45
N PRO A 52 -18.07 -8.50 19.32
CA PRO A 52 -18.62 -8.01 18.05
C PRO A 52 -20.15 -7.88 18.10
N PRO A 53 -20.74 -6.97 17.31
CA PRO A 53 -22.19 -6.78 17.26
C PRO A 53 -22.89 -8.03 16.71
N LYS A 54 -24.08 -8.33 17.25
CA LYS A 54 -24.87 -9.50 16.83
C LYS A 54 -25.40 -9.30 15.41
N ARG A 55 -25.32 -10.36 14.59
CA ARG A 55 -25.89 -10.34 13.23
C ARG A 55 -27.41 -10.27 13.30
N LYS A 56 -28.03 -9.60 12.33
CA LYS A 56 -29.49 -9.59 12.17
C LYS A 56 -29.97 -11.03 11.94
N GLY A 57 -31.11 -11.39 12.55
CA GLY A 57 -31.78 -12.65 12.25
C GLY A 57 -32.28 -12.64 10.81
N MET A 58 -31.89 -13.64 10.02
CA MET A 58 -32.28 -13.78 8.62
C MET A 58 -32.77 -15.21 8.40
N ASN A 59 -33.64 -15.42 7.40
CA ASN A 59 -34.04 -16.76 7.01
C ASN A 59 -32.82 -17.54 6.48
N TYR A 60 -32.74 -18.83 6.83
CA TYR A 60 -31.63 -19.68 6.46
C TYR A 60 -31.42 -19.81 4.94
N LYS A 61 -32.51 -19.89 4.17
CA LYS A 61 -32.44 -20.01 2.70
C LYS A 61 -31.80 -18.77 2.09
N ASP A 62 -32.21 -17.59 2.54
CA ASP A 62 -31.67 -16.32 2.06
C ASP A 62 -30.19 -16.14 2.47
N PHE A 63 -29.85 -16.52 3.70
CA PHE A 63 -28.48 -16.51 4.19
C PHE A 63 -27.54 -17.38 3.34
N GLN A 64 -27.98 -18.58 2.95
CA GLN A 64 -27.19 -19.44 2.06
C GLN A 64 -26.99 -18.82 0.67
N ILE A 65 -28.04 -18.24 0.10
CA ILE A 65 -27.98 -17.58 -1.21
C ILE A 65 -26.98 -16.43 -1.17
N GLU A 66 -27.05 -15.57 -0.14
CA GLU A 66 -26.09 -14.48 0.03
C GLU A 66 -24.65 -14.97 0.17
N ASN A 67 -24.42 -16.02 0.96
CA ASN A 67 -23.08 -16.56 1.14
C ASN A 67 -22.53 -17.14 -0.15
N LYS A 68 -23.35 -17.83 -0.95
CA LYS A 68 -22.95 -18.34 -2.26
C LYS A 68 -22.58 -17.19 -3.20
N LYS A 69 -23.39 -16.13 -3.25
CA LYS A 69 -23.09 -14.90 -4.03
C LYS A 69 -21.77 -14.26 -3.59
N LYS A 70 -21.56 -14.09 -2.29
CA LYS A 70 -20.31 -13.51 -1.74
C LYS A 70 -19.08 -14.36 -2.11
N LYS A 71 -19.18 -15.69 -2.00
CA LYS A 71 -18.10 -16.61 -2.40
C LYS A 71 -17.77 -16.49 -3.89
N ASN A 72 -18.79 -16.46 -4.74
CA ASN A 72 -18.61 -16.33 -6.19
C ASN A 72 -17.90 -15.02 -6.55
N ILE A 73 -18.32 -13.88 -5.97
CA ILE A 73 -17.66 -12.58 -6.19
C ILE A 73 -16.18 -12.62 -5.78
N ILE A 74 -15.86 -13.26 -4.65
CA ILE A 74 -14.46 -13.40 -4.20
C ILE A 74 -13.68 -14.28 -5.17
N SER A 75 -14.23 -15.43 -5.59
CA SER A 75 -13.55 -16.32 -6.53
C SER A 75 -13.33 -15.66 -7.89
N ASP A 76 -14.30 -14.86 -8.37
CA ASP A 76 -14.19 -14.17 -9.65
C ASP A 76 -13.14 -13.06 -9.57
N ARG A 77 -13.08 -12.32 -8.45
CA ARG A 77 -11.99 -11.37 -8.19
C ARG A 77 -10.62 -12.05 -8.16
N GLN A 78 -10.50 -13.19 -7.51
CA GLN A 78 -9.24 -13.94 -7.44
C GLN A 78 -8.81 -14.43 -8.82
N LYS A 79 -9.73 -15.01 -9.59
CA LYS A 79 -9.49 -15.41 -10.99
C LYS A 79 -9.02 -14.22 -11.81
N ASN A 80 -9.73 -13.10 -11.74
CA ASN A 80 -9.38 -11.88 -12.47
C ASN A 80 -8.00 -11.34 -12.07
N GLN A 81 -7.63 -11.41 -10.79
CA GLN A 81 -6.30 -11.01 -10.30
C GLN A 81 -5.17 -11.95 -10.76
N GLN A 82 -5.51 -13.18 -11.12
CA GLN A 82 -4.59 -14.21 -11.60
C GLN A 82 -4.48 -14.24 -13.13
N ILE A 83 -5.36 -13.55 -13.86
CA ILE A 83 -5.23 -13.38 -15.32
C ILE A 83 -3.86 -12.78 -15.63
N GLY A 84 -3.10 -13.46 -16.50
CA GLY A 84 -1.74 -13.05 -16.88
C GLY A 84 -0.64 -13.41 -15.88
N LYS A 85 -0.96 -14.18 -14.81
CA LYS A 85 0.01 -14.66 -13.81
C LYS A 85 0.03 -16.19 -13.73
N ASN A 86 1.19 -16.77 -13.43
CA ASN A 86 1.39 -18.20 -13.19
C ASN A 86 0.86 -18.59 -11.79
N SER A 87 0.88 -19.88 -11.45
CA SER A 87 0.51 -20.39 -10.10
C SER A 87 1.30 -19.75 -8.95
N ILE A 88 2.54 -19.33 -9.20
CA ILE A 88 3.44 -18.65 -8.25
C ILE A 88 3.21 -17.11 -8.24
N GLY A 89 2.32 -16.57 -9.09
CA GLY A 89 1.99 -15.14 -9.16
C GLY A 89 2.92 -14.29 -10.05
N LYS A 90 3.91 -14.90 -10.71
CA LYS A 90 4.77 -14.23 -11.72
C LYS A 90 4.00 -14.01 -13.02
N SER A 91 4.34 -12.99 -13.80
CA SER A 91 3.71 -12.77 -15.11
C SER A 91 4.01 -13.91 -16.08
N ILE A 92 2.99 -14.33 -16.85
CA ILE A 92 3.12 -15.32 -17.94
C ILE A 92 3.82 -14.69 -19.16
N ALA A 93 3.74 -13.37 -19.33
CA ALA A 93 4.28 -12.68 -20.49
C ALA A 93 5.81 -12.79 -20.53
N LYS A 94 6.33 -13.38 -21.60
CA LYS A 94 7.78 -13.45 -21.88
C LYS A 94 8.26 -12.10 -22.43
N GLY A 95 8.40 -11.11 -21.55
CA GLY A 95 9.06 -9.84 -21.84
C GLY A 95 10.51 -9.80 -21.33
N LYS A 96 11.32 -8.87 -21.85
CA LYS A 96 12.63 -8.55 -21.24
C LYS A 96 12.38 -8.21 -19.77
N SER A 97 12.88 -9.05 -18.86
CA SER A 97 12.69 -8.85 -17.43
C SER A 97 13.14 -7.43 -17.06
N PHE A 98 12.25 -6.62 -16.50
CA PHE A 98 12.65 -5.34 -15.88
C PHE A 98 13.57 -5.57 -14.66
N ASP A 99 13.79 -6.82 -14.29
CA ASP A 99 14.91 -7.32 -13.50
C ASP A 99 16.25 -7.12 -14.24
N ARG A 100 16.52 -5.89 -14.68
CA ARG A 100 17.87 -5.39 -14.77
C ARG A 100 18.40 -5.52 -13.36
N LYS A 101 19.14 -6.60 -13.08
CA LYS A 101 20.00 -6.75 -11.91
C LYS A 101 20.55 -5.37 -11.62
N ARG A 102 20.08 -4.70 -10.56
CA ARG A 102 20.72 -3.45 -10.12
C ARG A 102 22.18 -3.84 -9.98
N ARG A 103 23.06 -3.24 -10.79
CA ARG A 103 24.49 -3.43 -10.61
C ARG A 103 24.73 -3.09 -9.15
N LYS A 104 25.22 -4.05 -8.38
CA LYS A 104 25.57 -3.84 -6.98
C LYS A 104 26.83 -3.00 -7.00
N GLU A 105 26.71 -1.73 -7.36
CA GLU A 105 27.76 -0.73 -7.19
C GLU A 105 27.79 -0.40 -5.70
N GLY A 106 28.24 -1.37 -4.91
CA GLY A 106 28.58 -1.14 -3.52
C GLY A 106 29.83 -0.28 -3.47
N ILE A 107 29.94 0.58 -2.46
CA ILE A 107 31.10 1.47 -2.24
C ILE A 107 32.44 0.71 -2.32
N LEU A 108 32.44 -0.58 -1.99
CA LEU A 108 33.59 -1.47 -1.99
C LEU A 108 34.12 -1.86 -3.38
N ASP A 109 33.33 -1.69 -4.45
CA ASP A 109 33.83 -1.83 -5.83
C ASP A 109 34.66 -0.60 -6.25
N ILE A 110 34.37 0.58 -5.67
CA ILE A 110 35.10 1.83 -5.93
C ILE A 110 36.44 1.83 -5.18
N TYR A 111 36.44 1.35 -3.93
CA TYR A 111 37.58 1.45 -3.02
C TYR A 111 38.33 0.13 -2.78
N GLY A 112 37.84 -0.99 -3.33
CA GLY A 112 38.44 -2.31 -3.20
C GLY A 112 38.25 -2.96 -1.82
N LYS A 113 38.32 -4.30 -1.77
CA LYS A 113 38.32 -5.07 -0.51
C LYS A 113 39.73 -5.12 0.08
N LEU A 114 39.90 -4.65 1.31
CA LEU A 114 41.14 -4.80 2.07
C LEU A 114 41.39 -6.28 2.41
N VAL A 115 42.37 -6.90 1.76
CA VAL A 115 42.84 -8.25 2.06
C VAL A 115 43.93 -8.17 3.12
N HIS A 116 43.71 -8.75 4.31
CA HIS A 116 44.74 -8.85 5.34
C HIS A 116 45.69 -10.01 5.04
N LYS A 117 46.99 -9.73 4.84
CA LYS A 117 48.01 -10.77 4.67
C LYS A 117 48.41 -11.36 6.02
N ASN A 118 48.35 -12.69 6.14
CA ASN A 118 48.78 -13.41 7.34
C ASN A 118 50.31 -13.29 7.52
N LYS A 119 50.76 -12.81 8.69
CA LYS A 119 52.17 -12.52 9.06
C LYS A 119 53.14 -13.72 9.05
N LYS A 120 52.70 -14.94 8.68
CA LYS A 120 53.52 -16.17 8.75
C LYS A 120 54.57 -16.31 7.65
N GLN A 121 54.55 -15.49 6.59
CA GLN A 121 55.49 -15.63 5.46
C GLN A 121 56.74 -14.73 5.53
N LEU A 122 56.89 -13.85 6.54
CA LEU A 122 58.06 -12.94 6.62
C LEU A 122 59.32 -13.55 7.27
N LYS A 123 59.29 -14.82 7.74
CA LYS A 123 60.42 -15.45 8.45
C LYS A 123 61.32 -16.35 7.59
N GLN A 124 61.06 -16.49 6.29
CA GLN A 124 61.85 -17.36 5.40
C GLN A 124 62.55 -16.56 4.30
N LYS A 125 63.31 -15.53 4.67
CA LYS A 125 64.39 -14.95 3.85
C LYS A 125 65.47 -14.43 4.80
N LYS A 126 66.33 -15.34 5.25
CA LYS A 126 67.71 -15.08 5.65
C LYS A 126 68.53 -16.26 5.14
#